data_AF-A0AB35YP88-F1
#
_entry.id   AF-A0AB35YP88-F1
#
_cell.length_a   1.000
_cell.length_b   1.000
_cell.length_c   1.000
_cell.angle_alpha   90.00
_cell.angle_beta   90.00
_cell.angle_gamma   90.00
#
_symmetry.space_group_name_H-M   'P 1'
#
loop_
_entity.id
_entity.type
_entity.pdbx_description
1 polymer ?
#
loop_
_entity_poly.entity_id
_entity_poly.type
_entity_poly.pdbx_seq_one_letter_code
_entity_poly.pdbx_strand_id
1 'polypeptide(L)'
;MKSNIKKFFFTKMLVGIAAIAMLSSCVNDQSSKKYKDAVDIPVNQEMIAELTSPPFVPTPVGKRMAKKLIVDLEIQEREGEMTSGVKYIYWTFGGTVPGSFIRTRVGDEIEFHLKNHPDNKLPHNIDLHAVNGPGGGAESSFVAPGHEKVFSFKVLNPGLYVYHCATAPVGMHIANGMYGLILVEPEGGLEPVDKEYYIMQGDFYTEGKYGERGLQAFDMQKAIDENADYVVFNGHVGAMTGDNAITANVGETVRLFVGNGGPNLVSSFHVIGEIFDKVYVEGGDLVNDNVQTTLIPAGGAAIVEFKVEVPGTFILVDHSIFRAFNKGALGMLKVGGEENEKVFAGEIHDGIYLPEGSVIQSMPSLDRNKEKEEVKALSFEEKMKFGKDKYMATCVACHQGNGQGIPNAFPPLANSDYLNADVDRAIDIVLHGLSGEITVNGKKYNSVMTAQALSDQDVANVLTYVYNSWGNNKTDVTPEMVEAVRNK
;
A
#
# COMPACT_ATOMS: atom_id res chain seq x y z
N MET A 1 56.33 -71.26 31.03
CA MET A 1 55.79 -69.97 31.53
C MET A 1 55.78 -68.92 30.41
N LYS A 2 55.03 -69.12 29.31
CA LYS A 2 54.97 -68.16 28.16
C LYS A 2 53.67 -68.27 27.31
N SER A 3 52.55 -68.77 27.85
CA SER A 3 51.33 -68.97 27.04
C SER A 3 50.03 -68.36 27.60
N ASN A 4 50.04 -67.75 28.80
CA ASN A 4 48.79 -67.27 29.42
C ASN A 4 48.60 -65.74 29.47
N ILE A 5 49.54 -64.96 28.93
CA ILE A 5 49.47 -63.49 29.00
C ILE A 5 48.79 -62.86 27.76
N LYS A 6 48.74 -63.56 26.61
CA LYS A 6 48.12 -63.02 25.39
C LYS A 6 46.59 -63.12 25.33
N LYS A 7 45.96 -64.05 26.08
CA LYS A 7 44.50 -64.24 26.07
C LYS A 7 43.75 -63.22 26.94
N PHE A 8 44.41 -62.67 27.96
CA PHE A 8 43.79 -61.71 28.88
C PHE A 8 43.72 -60.28 28.31
N PHE A 9 44.67 -59.91 27.44
CA PHE A 9 44.68 -58.60 26.78
C PHE A 9 43.70 -58.50 25.61
N PHE A 10 43.50 -59.57 24.85
CA PHE A 10 42.59 -59.55 23.69
C PHE A 10 41.10 -59.48 24.10
N THR A 11 40.75 -60.04 25.26
CA THR A 11 39.35 -60.11 25.72
C THR A 11 38.88 -58.77 26.31
N LYS A 12 39.77 -57.96 26.91
CA LYS A 12 39.41 -56.62 27.40
C LYS A 12 39.37 -55.54 26.31
N MET A 13 40.11 -55.73 25.21
CA MET A 13 40.09 -54.80 24.07
C MET A 13 38.82 -54.94 23.23
N LEU A 14 38.23 -56.14 23.12
CA LEU A 14 36.94 -56.33 22.44
C LEU A 14 35.74 -55.80 23.24
N VAL A 15 35.79 -55.85 24.58
CA VAL A 15 34.70 -55.33 25.43
C VAL A 15 34.73 -53.79 25.49
N GLY A 16 35.90 -53.17 25.39
CA GLY A 16 36.03 -51.71 25.30
C GLY A 16 35.55 -51.13 23.96
N ILE A 17 35.74 -51.85 22.85
CA ILE A 17 35.27 -51.42 21.52
C ILE A 17 33.76 -51.63 21.36
N ALA A 18 33.19 -52.68 21.98
CA ALA A 18 31.74 -52.89 22.00
C ALA A 18 30.99 -51.85 22.85
N ALA A 19 31.59 -51.37 23.96
CA ALA A 19 30.99 -50.33 24.80
C ALA A 19 31.04 -48.92 24.16
N ILE A 20 32.06 -48.65 23.32
CA ILE A 20 32.14 -47.39 22.55
C ILE A 20 31.21 -47.44 21.33
N ALA A 21 30.98 -48.62 20.73
CA ALA A 21 30.02 -48.78 19.63
C ALA A 21 28.54 -48.69 20.07
N MET A 22 28.22 -48.92 21.35
CA MET A 22 26.84 -48.79 21.86
C MET A 22 26.47 -47.35 22.28
N LEU A 23 27.42 -46.42 22.39
CA LEU A 23 27.14 -45.01 22.70
C LEU A 23 26.99 -44.13 21.45
N SER A 24 27.29 -44.64 20.26
CA SER A 24 27.13 -43.93 18.99
C SER A 24 25.84 -44.27 18.23
N SER A 25 24.99 -45.16 18.77
CA SER A 25 23.74 -45.57 18.12
C SER A 25 22.49 -44.81 18.58
N CYS A 26 22.66 -43.75 19.37
CA CYS A 26 21.57 -42.84 19.79
C CYS A 26 21.77 -41.42 19.23
N VAL A 27 22.39 -41.28 18.05
CA VAL A 27 22.14 -40.09 17.24
C VAL A 27 20.83 -40.36 16.51
N ASN A 28 19.77 -39.81 17.09
CA ASN A 28 18.41 -39.84 16.60
C ASN A 28 18.39 -39.40 15.13
N ASP A 29 18.28 -40.36 14.22
CA ASP A 29 18.08 -40.14 12.79
C ASP A 29 16.64 -39.65 12.56
N GLN A 30 16.36 -38.44 13.03
CA GLN A 30 15.10 -37.74 12.78
C GLN A 30 15.08 -37.03 11.43
N SER A 31 16.14 -37.16 10.62
CA SER A 31 16.27 -36.48 9.33
C SER A 31 15.30 -36.96 8.26
N SER A 32 14.62 -38.10 8.47
CA SER A 32 13.76 -38.74 7.46
C SER A 32 12.26 -38.73 7.78
N LYS A 33 11.85 -38.22 8.95
CA LYS A 33 10.42 -38.23 9.34
C LYS A 33 9.73 -36.98 8.83
N LYS A 34 8.99 -37.08 7.71
CA LYS A 34 8.06 -36.03 7.27
C LYS A 34 6.88 -35.96 8.24
N TYR A 35 6.75 -34.83 8.93
CA TYR A 35 5.58 -34.54 9.75
C TYR A 35 4.42 -34.11 8.85
N LYS A 36 3.20 -34.55 9.15
CA LYS A 36 2.01 -34.14 8.39
C LYS A 36 1.62 -32.70 8.70
N ASP A 37 1.74 -32.32 9.96
CA ASP A 37 1.34 -31.01 10.47
C ASP A 37 2.54 -30.31 11.13
N ALA A 38 2.70 -29.00 10.87
CA ALA A 38 3.82 -28.21 11.38
C ALA A 38 3.86 -28.15 12.92
N VAL A 39 2.70 -28.31 13.58
CA VAL A 39 2.60 -28.31 15.05
C VAL A 39 3.38 -29.46 15.69
N ASP A 40 3.49 -30.59 14.99
CA ASP A 40 4.13 -31.81 15.49
C ASP A 40 5.65 -31.85 15.25
N ILE A 41 6.19 -30.86 14.52
CA ILE A 41 7.64 -30.78 14.26
C ILE A 41 8.36 -30.55 15.60
N PRO A 42 9.28 -31.44 16.02
CA PRO A 42 9.92 -31.32 17.31
C PRO A 42 10.98 -30.22 17.31
N VAL A 43 11.07 -29.52 18.43
CA VAL A 43 12.07 -28.50 18.73
C VAL A 43 12.96 -28.99 19.87
N ASN A 44 14.27 -29.04 19.65
CA ASN A 44 15.23 -29.59 20.61
C ASN A 44 16.48 -28.73 20.83
N GLN A 45 16.57 -27.57 20.18
CA GLN A 45 17.66 -26.61 20.31
C GLN A 45 17.09 -25.20 20.37
N GLU A 46 17.76 -24.34 21.13
CA GLU A 46 17.43 -22.92 21.25
C GLU A 46 18.44 -22.07 20.45
N MET A 47 17.98 -20.94 19.92
CA MET A 47 18.83 -19.93 19.28
C MET A 47 18.22 -18.53 19.42
N ILE A 48 19.07 -17.51 19.45
CA ILE A 48 18.64 -16.10 19.37
C ILE A 48 18.47 -15.75 17.89
N ALA A 49 17.38 -15.05 17.57
CA ALA A 49 17.10 -14.59 16.21
C ALA A 49 18.09 -13.51 15.77
N GLU A 50 18.62 -13.65 14.57
CA GLU A 50 19.28 -12.55 13.86
C GLU A 50 18.20 -11.65 13.27
N LEU A 51 18.14 -10.40 13.74
CA LEU A 51 17.26 -9.37 13.20
C LEU A 51 18.09 -8.38 12.39
N THR A 52 17.57 -7.93 11.26
CA THR A 52 18.24 -6.95 10.39
C THR A 52 17.39 -5.71 10.18
N SER A 53 18.02 -4.55 10.10
CA SER A 53 17.35 -3.31 9.70
C SER A 53 17.16 -3.26 8.17
N PRO A 54 16.11 -2.59 7.67
CA PRO A 54 15.95 -2.36 6.22
C PRO A 54 17.16 -1.59 5.64
N PRO A 55 17.56 -1.87 4.38
CA PRO A 55 16.93 -2.80 3.44
C PRO A 55 17.49 -4.23 3.50
N PHE A 56 18.14 -4.64 4.59
CA PHE A 56 18.81 -5.94 4.68
C PHE A 56 17.90 -7.04 5.25
N VAL A 57 18.20 -8.29 4.88
CA VAL A 57 17.48 -9.50 5.29
C VAL A 57 18.42 -10.41 6.09
N PRO A 58 17.97 -11.12 7.15
CA PRO A 58 18.79 -12.06 7.89
C PRO A 58 19.22 -13.25 7.04
N THR A 59 20.24 -13.99 7.50
CA THR A 59 20.79 -15.14 6.78
C THR A 59 19.72 -16.22 6.51
N PRO A 60 19.66 -16.84 5.31
CA PRO A 60 18.73 -17.94 5.01
C PRO A 60 18.80 -19.09 6.02
N VAL A 61 17.64 -19.66 6.36
CA VAL A 61 17.58 -20.77 7.34
C VAL A 61 18.25 -22.05 6.81
N GLY A 62 18.30 -22.20 5.48
CA GLY A 62 18.86 -23.34 4.79
C GLY A 62 18.27 -24.67 5.27
N LYS A 63 19.13 -25.67 5.51
CA LYS A 63 18.72 -27.02 5.92
C LYS A 63 18.60 -27.19 7.43
N ARG A 64 18.54 -26.11 8.21
CA ARG A 64 18.43 -26.26 9.68
C ARG A 64 17.11 -26.92 10.06
N MET A 65 17.14 -27.66 11.17
CA MET A 65 15.93 -28.19 11.81
C MET A 65 15.18 -27.05 12.52
N ALA A 66 13.90 -27.28 12.83
CA ALA A 66 13.11 -26.39 13.66
C ALA A 66 13.75 -26.21 15.06
N LYS A 67 13.69 -24.99 15.57
CA LYS A 67 14.33 -24.57 16.83
C LYS A 67 13.38 -23.72 17.66
N LYS A 68 13.75 -23.56 18.94
CA LYS A 68 13.18 -22.55 19.80
C LYS A 68 13.92 -21.26 19.50
N LEU A 69 13.24 -20.30 18.89
CA LEU A 69 13.83 -19.05 18.43
C LEU A 69 13.45 -17.92 19.38
N ILE A 70 14.42 -17.34 20.07
CA ILE A 70 14.21 -16.18 20.93
C ILE A 70 14.30 -14.92 20.08
N VAL A 71 13.22 -14.16 20.02
CA VAL A 71 13.14 -12.90 19.27
C VAL A 71 13.07 -11.75 20.26
N ASP A 72 14.11 -10.93 20.32
CA ASP A 72 14.16 -9.71 21.12
C ASP A 72 13.89 -8.49 20.24
N LEU A 73 12.77 -7.80 20.48
CA LEU A 73 12.39 -6.61 19.74
C LEU A 73 12.03 -5.46 20.68
N GLU A 74 12.70 -4.33 20.50
CA GLU A 74 12.45 -3.12 21.30
C GLU A 74 11.69 -2.08 20.49
N ILE A 75 10.65 -1.51 21.08
CA ILE A 75 9.88 -0.40 20.51
C ILE A 75 10.50 0.92 20.92
N GLN A 76 10.63 1.84 19.96
CA GLN A 76 11.18 3.18 20.19
C GLN A 76 10.32 4.25 19.48
N GLU A 77 9.92 5.27 20.24
CA GLU A 77 9.38 6.52 19.71
C GLU A 77 10.54 7.50 19.48
N ARG A 78 10.77 7.91 18.24
CA ARG A 78 11.92 8.75 17.90
C ARG A 78 11.63 9.73 16.78
N GLU A 79 12.25 10.89 16.87
CA GLU A 79 12.31 11.82 15.75
C GLU A 79 13.19 11.25 14.63
N GLY A 80 12.71 11.34 13.39
CA GLY A 80 13.45 11.01 12.18
C GLY A 80 13.14 11.99 11.06
N GLU A 81 13.92 11.90 9.98
CA GLU A 81 13.68 12.69 8.77
C GLU A 81 12.60 12.00 7.91
N MET A 82 11.65 12.78 7.35
CA MET A 82 10.67 12.32 6.37
C MET A 82 11.10 12.72 4.95
N THR A 83 11.64 13.92 4.81
CA THR A 83 12.32 14.41 3.61
C THR A 83 13.16 15.62 4.01
N SER A 84 13.96 16.18 3.10
CA SER A 84 14.91 17.25 3.41
C SER A 84 14.26 18.42 4.15
N GLY A 85 14.64 18.59 5.42
CA GLY A 85 14.15 19.66 6.30
C GLY A 85 12.76 19.42 6.92
N VAL A 86 12.18 18.24 6.71
CA VAL A 86 10.92 17.79 7.31
C VAL A 86 11.21 16.64 8.27
N LYS A 87 10.80 16.81 9.52
CA LYS A 87 10.98 15.81 10.59
C LYS A 87 9.63 15.23 10.98
N TYR A 88 9.62 14.01 11.48
CA TYR A 88 8.43 13.30 11.94
C TYR A 88 8.75 12.47 13.19
N ILE A 89 7.77 12.26 14.07
CA ILE A 89 7.93 11.34 15.21
C ILE A 89 7.48 9.95 14.76
N TYR A 90 8.45 9.09 14.51
CA TYR A 90 8.20 7.68 14.19
C TYR A 90 8.04 6.86 15.45
N TRP A 91 7.14 5.90 15.40
CA TRP A 91 7.04 4.82 16.37
C TRP A 91 7.51 3.56 15.66
N THR A 92 8.52 2.92 16.20
CA THR A 92 9.32 1.93 15.46
C THR A 92 9.47 0.64 16.23
N PHE A 93 9.57 -0.47 15.49
CA PHE A 93 10.06 -1.73 16.03
C PHE A 93 11.54 -1.88 15.66
N GLY A 94 12.44 -1.84 16.64
CA GLY A 94 13.88 -1.93 16.42
C GLY A 94 14.52 -0.64 15.89
N GLY A 95 13.89 0.51 16.11
CA GLY A 95 14.49 1.82 15.82
C GLY A 95 14.47 2.26 14.35
N THR A 96 13.78 1.51 13.47
CA THR A 96 13.70 1.76 12.02
C THR A 96 12.27 1.64 11.50
N VAL A 97 11.98 2.23 10.33
CA VAL A 97 10.73 2.06 9.58
C VAL A 97 11.08 1.56 8.17
N PRO A 98 10.58 0.40 7.73
CA PRO A 98 9.85 -0.56 8.56
C PRO A 98 10.74 -1.13 9.69
N GLY A 99 10.11 -1.82 10.63
CA GLY A 99 10.81 -2.46 11.73
C GLY A 99 11.69 -3.62 11.30
N SER A 100 12.52 -4.10 12.24
CA SER A 100 13.52 -5.14 11.99
C SER A 100 12.91 -6.40 11.33
N PHE A 101 13.57 -6.91 10.31
CA PHE A 101 13.14 -8.12 9.62
C PHE A 101 13.37 -9.35 10.51
N ILE A 102 12.37 -10.23 10.60
CA ILE A 102 12.44 -11.47 11.36
C ILE A 102 12.44 -12.64 10.37
N ARG A 103 13.40 -13.55 10.47
CA ARG A 103 13.49 -14.73 9.59
C ARG A 103 13.40 -16.03 10.39
N THR A 104 12.42 -16.85 10.05
CA THR A 104 12.05 -18.07 10.76
C THR A 104 11.90 -19.24 9.79
N ARG A 105 11.76 -20.46 10.32
CA ARG A 105 11.45 -21.68 9.56
C ARG A 105 10.12 -22.23 10.05
N VAL A 106 9.28 -22.74 9.15
CA VAL A 106 8.08 -23.49 9.54
C VAL A 106 8.40 -24.54 10.60
N GLY A 107 7.56 -24.63 11.63
CA GLY A 107 7.75 -25.50 12.80
C GLY A 107 8.63 -24.93 13.92
N ASP A 108 9.29 -23.79 13.75
CA ASP A 108 9.97 -23.12 14.87
C ASP A 108 8.99 -22.75 15.99
N GLU A 109 9.45 -22.86 17.23
CA GLU A 109 8.76 -22.34 18.41
C GLU A 109 9.38 -20.99 18.77
N ILE A 110 8.63 -19.91 18.58
CA ILE A 110 9.09 -18.55 18.86
C ILE A 110 8.82 -18.23 20.32
N GLU A 111 9.83 -17.74 21.03
CA GLU A 111 9.69 -17.02 22.30
C GLU A 111 9.95 -15.54 22.02
N PHE A 112 8.87 -14.75 22.03
CA PHE A 112 8.90 -13.37 21.57
C PHE A 112 8.96 -12.41 22.75
N HIS A 113 10.04 -11.65 22.85
CA HIS A 113 10.31 -10.64 23.85
C HIS A 113 10.06 -9.26 23.25
N LEU A 114 8.95 -8.63 23.63
CA LEU A 114 8.62 -7.27 23.22
C LEU A 114 8.89 -6.29 24.37
N LYS A 115 9.85 -5.40 24.14
CA LYS A 115 10.27 -4.37 25.10
C LYS A 115 9.76 -3.02 24.64
N ASN A 116 9.19 -2.23 25.56
CA ASN A 116 8.80 -0.86 25.28
C ASN A 116 9.80 0.07 25.97
N HIS A 117 10.59 0.81 25.19
CA HIS A 117 11.67 1.66 25.73
C HIS A 117 11.11 2.62 26.79
N PRO A 118 11.81 2.86 27.92
CA PRO A 118 11.30 3.68 29.03
C PRO A 118 10.97 5.13 28.66
N ASP A 119 11.59 5.67 27.61
CA ASP A 119 11.34 7.04 27.16
C ASP A 119 10.07 7.20 26.32
N ASN A 120 9.47 6.10 25.85
CA ASN A 120 8.25 6.12 25.05
C ASN A 120 7.07 6.67 25.86
N LYS A 121 6.09 7.25 25.17
CA LYS A 121 4.91 7.87 25.79
C LYS A 121 3.70 6.96 25.77
N LEU A 122 3.63 6.06 24.80
CA LEU A 122 2.46 5.23 24.56
C LEU A 122 2.72 3.76 24.92
N PRO A 123 1.67 3.04 25.35
CA PRO A 123 1.70 1.60 25.35
C PRO A 123 1.67 1.09 23.91
N HIS A 124 2.23 -0.09 23.71
CA HIS A 124 2.34 -0.74 22.42
C HIS A 124 2.08 -2.23 22.59
N ASN A 125 1.86 -2.92 21.49
CA ASN A 125 1.80 -4.37 21.41
C ASN A 125 2.20 -4.79 19.99
N ILE A 126 2.04 -6.06 19.65
CA ILE A 126 2.33 -6.56 18.31
C ILE A 126 1.29 -7.59 17.88
N ASP A 127 0.84 -7.47 16.64
CA ASP A 127 0.13 -8.48 15.86
C ASP A 127 1.07 -8.93 14.75
N LEU A 128 1.42 -10.22 14.72
CA LEU A 128 2.18 -10.83 13.64
C LEU A 128 1.25 -11.72 12.82
N HIS A 129 1.10 -11.45 11.52
CA HIS A 129 0.20 -12.23 10.67
C HIS A 129 0.63 -13.70 10.48
N ALA A 130 1.87 -14.04 10.86
CA ALA A 130 2.36 -15.41 10.92
C ALA A 130 1.81 -16.24 12.11
N VAL A 131 1.12 -15.61 13.07
CA VAL A 131 0.67 -16.23 14.32
C VAL A 131 -0.74 -16.81 14.18
N ASN A 132 -0.89 -18.10 14.46
CA ASN A 132 -2.20 -18.73 14.67
C ASN A 132 -2.65 -18.57 16.14
N GLY A 133 -3.22 -17.42 16.48
CA GLY A 133 -3.75 -17.13 17.82
C GLY A 133 -4.55 -15.83 17.85
N PRO A 134 -5.36 -15.59 18.89
CA PRO A 134 -6.16 -14.37 19.00
C PRO A 134 -5.31 -13.10 18.88
N GLY A 135 -5.71 -12.22 17.96
CA GLY A 135 -5.03 -10.94 17.68
C GLY A 135 -3.57 -11.06 17.25
N GLY A 136 -3.14 -12.23 16.76
CA GLY A 136 -1.75 -12.46 16.32
C GLY A 136 -0.69 -12.20 17.39
N GLY A 137 -1.05 -12.27 18.68
CA GLY A 137 -0.20 -11.94 19.82
C GLY A 137 -0.54 -10.63 20.54
N ALA A 138 -1.44 -9.81 20.00
CA ALA A 138 -1.77 -8.48 20.52
C ALA A 138 -2.21 -8.47 22.00
N GLU A 139 -3.07 -9.41 22.39
CA GLU A 139 -3.57 -9.52 23.78
C GLU A 139 -2.48 -9.94 24.77
N SER A 140 -1.48 -10.69 24.30
CA SER A 140 -0.38 -11.21 25.14
C SER A 140 0.85 -10.31 25.15
N SER A 141 0.88 -9.28 24.29
CA SER A 141 2.04 -8.41 24.08
C SER A 141 1.81 -6.95 24.48
N PHE A 142 0.68 -6.63 25.13
CA PHE A 142 0.43 -5.27 25.62
C PHE A 142 1.49 -4.84 26.65
N VAL A 143 2.31 -3.88 26.25
CA VAL A 143 3.51 -3.45 26.97
C VAL A 143 3.51 -1.93 27.17
N ALA A 144 3.48 -1.50 28.42
CA ALA A 144 3.62 -0.09 28.81
C ALA A 144 5.09 0.35 28.75
N PRO A 145 5.38 1.66 28.63
CA PRO A 145 6.77 2.16 28.64
C PRO A 145 7.59 1.63 29.83
N GLY A 146 8.83 1.24 29.56
CA GLY A 146 9.77 0.69 30.55
C GLY A 146 9.49 -0.77 30.96
N HIS A 147 8.56 -1.46 30.29
CA HIS A 147 8.22 -2.85 30.58
C HIS A 147 8.57 -3.77 29.41
N GLU A 148 8.51 -5.07 29.71
CA GLU A 148 8.70 -6.16 28.76
C GLU A 148 7.53 -7.15 28.87
N LYS A 149 7.14 -7.71 27.73
CA LYS A 149 6.22 -8.85 27.64
C LYS A 149 6.84 -9.97 26.86
N VAL A 150 6.58 -11.19 27.31
CA VAL A 150 7.02 -12.41 26.65
C VAL A 150 5.81 -13.28 26.37
N PHE A 151 5.71 -13.76 25.14
CA PHE A 151 4.73 -14.76 24.73
C PHE A 151 5.37 -15.74 23.75
N SER A 152 4.75 -16.89 23.55
CA SER A 152 5.27 -17.90 22.63
C SER A 152 4.22 -18.39 21.66
N PHE A 153 4.68 -18.78 20.47
CA PHE A 153 3.84 -19.36 19.42
C PHE A 153 4.69 -20.26 18.54
N LYS A 154 4.02 -21.15 17.79
CA LYS A 154 4.68 -21.99 16.79
C LYS A 154 4.34 -21.45 15.40
N VAL A 155 5.32 -21.31 14.52
CA VAL A 155 5.06 -20.87 13.13
C VAL A 155 4.58 -22.05 12.30
N LEU A 156 3.32 -22.02 11.88
CA LEU A 156 2.68 -23.15 11.21
C LEU A 156 2.64 -23.02 9.68
N ASN A 157 2.58 -21.78 9.18
CA ASN A 157 2.33 -21.48 7.77
C ASN A 157 3.58 -20.82 7.17
N PRO A 158 4.22 -21.43 6.17
CA PRO A 158 5.23 -20.76 5.35
C PRO A 158 4.64 -19.51 4.67
N GLY A 159 5.51 -18.56 4.34
CA GLY A 159 5.12 -17.33 3.64
C GLY A 159 5.81 -16.09 4.19
N LEU A 160 5.54 -14.97 3.54
CA LEU A 160 5.99 -13.64 3.97
C LEU A 160 4.82 -12.88 4.58
N TYR A 161 4.97 -12.46 5.83
CA TYR A 161 3.88 -11.89 6.61
C TYR A 161 4.25 -10.51 7.15
N VAL A 162 3.27 -9.60 7.16
CA VAL A 162 3.38 -8.34 7.89
C VAL A 162 3.25 -8.61 9.39
N TYR A 163 3.95 -7.82 10.19
CA TYR A 163 3.60 -7.58 11.58
C TYR A 163 3.39 -6.09 11.79
N HIS A 164 2.51 -5.71 12.71
CA HIS A 164 2.28 -4.32 13.06
C HIS A 164 1.81 -4.15 14.50
N CYS A 165 1.80 -2.91 14.99
CA CYS A 165 1.17 -2.60 16.28
C CYS A 165 -0.36 -2.75 16.19
N ALA A 166 -0.98 -3.20 17.26
CA ALA A 166 -2.42 -3.43 17.40
C ALA A 166 -3.00 -2.70 18.63
N THR A 167 -2.31 -1.68 19.16
CA THR A 167 -2.82 -0.82 20.23
C THR A 167 -3.77 0.24 19.68
N ALA A 168 -4.89 0.47 20.35
CA ALA A 168 -5.82 1.54 19.95
C ALA A 168 -5.24 2.94 20.23
N PRO A 169 -5.38 3.92 19.30
CA PRO A 169 -5.98 3.82 17.96
C PRO A 169 -5.03 3.15 16.95
N VAL A 170 -5.42 1.98 16.43
CA VAL A 170 -4.52 1.11 15.64
C VAL A 170 -3.97 1.83 14.40
N GLY A 171 -4.83 2.52 13.65
CA GLY A 171 -4.42 3.25 12.44
C GLY A 171 -3.34 4.31 12.71
N MET A 172 -3.38 4.98 13.86
CA MET A 172 -2.37 5.97 14.25
C MET A 172 -1.01 5.31 14.54
N HIS A 173 -1.03 4.15 15.22
CA HIS A 173 0.21 3.41 15.48
C HIS A 173 0.87 2.92 14.19
N ILE A 174 0.07 2.38 13.26
CA ILE A 174 0.55 1.92 11.95
C ILE A 174 1.05 3.11 11.11
N ALA A 175 0.28 4.19 11.02
CA ALA A 175 0.65 5.41 10.28
C ALA A 175 1.92 6.07 10.80
N ASN A 176 2.31 5.84 12.06
CA ASN A 176 3.57 6.33 12.62
C ASN A 176 4.78 5.41 12.35
N GLY A 177 4.61 4.33 11.60
CA GLY A 177 5.69 3.46 11.15
C GLY A 177 5.80 2.12 11.88
N MET A 178 4.81 1.75 12.73
CA MET A 178 4.86 0.50 13.50
C MET A 178 4.43 -0.72 12.68
N TYR A 179 5.25 -1.08 11.69
CA TYR A 179 5.06 -2.26 10.85
C TYR A 179 6.40 -2.84 10.40
N GLY A 180 6.43 -4.14 10.09
CA GLY A 180 7.60 -4.81 9.50
C GLY A 180 7.25 -6.17 8.93
N LEU A 181 8.27 -6.96 8.57
CA LEU A 181 8.09 -8.28 7.97
C LEU A 181 8.68 -9.42 8.80
N ILE A 182 7.94 -10.52 8.85
CA ILE A 182 8.39 -11.83 9.31
C ILE A 182 8.28 -12.84 8.17
N LEU A 183 9.41 -13.44 7.81
CA LEU A 183 9.47 -14.54 6.84
C LEU A 183 9.41 -15.88 7.59
N VAL A 184 8.50 -16.75 7.16
CA VAL A 184 8.44 -18.15 7.57
C VAL A 184 8.88 -18.99 6.38
N GLU A 185 10.14 -19.41 6.36
CA GLU A 185 10.65 -20.24 5.28
C GLU A 185 10.06 -21.65 5.32
N PRO A 186 9.81 -22.26 4.15
CA PRO A 186 9.38 -23.66 4.06
C PRO A 186 10.49 -24.61 4.52
N GLU A 187 10.16 -25.89 4.68
CA GLU A 187 11.15 -26.91 4.96
C GLU A 187 12.20 -27.00 3.83
N GLY A 188 13.47 -26.80 4.16
CA GLY A 188 14.57 -26.78 3.20
C GLY A 188 15.01 -25.38 2.77
N GLY A 189 14.25 -24.35 3.15
CA GLY A 189 14.50 -22.95 2.81
C GLY A 189 14.00 -22.56 1.43
N LEU A 190 14.09 -21.27 1.12
CA LEU A 190 13.88 -20.74 -0.23
C LEU A 190 15.06 -21.08 -1.15
N GLU A 191 14.82 -21.13 -2.45
CA GLU A 191 15.89 -21.30 -3.44
C GLU A 191 16.93 -20.17 -3.30
N PRO A 192 18.24 -20.46 -3.36
CA PRO A 192 19.27 -19.43 -3.25
C PRO A 192 19.20 -18.41 -4.39
N VAL A 193 19.41 -17.15 -4.05
CA VAL A 193 19.58 -16.03 -5.00
C VAL A 193 20.83 -15.24 -4.60
N ASP A 194 21.32 -14.38 -5.50
CA ASP A 194 22.54 -13.60 -5.26
C ASP A 194 22.30 -12.42 -4.32
N LYS A 195 21.12 -11.80 -4.39
CA LYS A 195 20.73 -10.63 -3.58
C LYS A 195 19.34 -10.81 -2.97
N GLU A 196 19.22 -10.52 -1.68
CA GLU A 196 17.95 -10.43 -0.97
C GLU A 196 17.82 -9.03 -0.34
N TYR A 197 16.70 -8.36 -0.60
CA TYR A 197 16.41 -7.02 -0.06
C TYR A 197 15.04 -6.94 0.60
N TYR A 198 14.96 -6.11 1.63
CA TYR A 198 13.76 -5.82 2.40
C TYR A 198 13.23 -4.42 2.08
N ILE A 199 12.00 -4.37 1.59
CA ILE A 199 11.34 -3.15 1.16
C ILE A 199 9.94 -3.13 1.75
N MET A 200 9.53 -2.00 2.29
CA MET A 200 8.15 -1.86 2.77
C MET A 200 7.59 -0.49 2.44
N GLN A 201 6.44 -0.48 1.78
CA GLN A 201 5.68 0.73 1.51
C GLN A 201 4.87 1.14 2.74
N GLY A 202 4.76 2.45 2.97
CA GLY A 202 3.78 3.03 3.89
C GLY A 202 3.29 4.40 3.43
N ASP A 203 2.06 4.73 3.82
CA ASP A 203 1.42 6.02 3.62
C ASP A 203 1.37 6.83 4.93
N PHE A 204 1.83 8.08 4.86
CA PHE A 204 1.98 8.97 6.02
C PHE A 204 1.15 10.24 5.86
N TYR A 205 0.67 10.73 7.00
CA TYR A 205 -0.33 11.78 7.11
C TYR A 205 0.17 12.87 8.05
N THR A 206 0.58 14.01 7.49
CA THR A 206 1.17 15.11 8.26
C THR A 206 0.19 16.27 8.35
N GLU A 207 0.22 17.08 9.41
CA GLU A 207 -0.61 18.31 9.45
C GLU A 207 -0.24 19.25 8.29
N GLY A 208 1.05 19.51 8.11
CA GLY A 208 1.58 20.28 6.98
C GLY A 208 1.46 19.54 5.64
N LYS A 209 1.72 20.26 4.56
CA LYS A 209 1.76 19.69 3.21
C LYS A 209 3.09 18.99 2.95
N TYR A 210 3.15 18.20 1.88
CA TYR A 210 4.40 17.61 1.41
C TYR A 210 5.51 18.69 1.23
N GLY A 211 6.69 18.42 1.79
CA GLY A 211 7.84 19.31 1.79
C GLY A 211 7.79 20.47 2.79
N GLU A 212 6.72 20.62 3.57
CA GLU A 212 6.60 21.68 4.57
C GLU A 212 7.57 21.43 5.74
N ARG A 213 8.57 22.30 5.86
CA ARG A 213 9.70 22.15 6.78
C ARG A 213 9.27 22.23 8.24
N GLY A 214 10.06 21.58 9.09
CA GLY A 214 9.84 21.52 10.54
C GLY A 214 9.44 20.14 11.01
N LEU A 215 9.15 20.03 12.30
CA LEU A 215 8.59 18.81 12.89
C LEU A 215 7.09 18.76 12.58
N GLN A 216 6.69 17.78 11.78
CA GLN A 216 5.31 17.55 11.40
C GLN A 216 4.64 16.61 12.40
N ALA A 217 3.44 16.98 12.84
CA ALA A 217 2.57 16.12 13.62
C ALA A 217 1.71 15.24 12.70
N PHE A 218 1.18 14.14 13.25
CA PHE A 218 0.24 13.25 12.57
C PHE A 218 -1.13 13.91 12.37
N ASP A 219 -1.70 13.81 11.17
CA ASP A 219 -3.06 14.28 10.87
C ASP A 219 -4.05 13.10 10.77
N MET A 220 -4.90 12.97 11.79
CA MET A 220 -5.91 11.90 11.85
C MET A 220 -6.99 12.04 10.79
N GLN A 221 -7.36 13.26 10.40
CA GLN A 221 -8.44 13.46 9.43
C GLN A 221 -7.98 13.02 8.04
N LYS A 222 -6.77 13.42 7.63
CA LYS A 222 -6.18 12.93 6.38
C LYS A 222 -6.03 11.41 6.35
N ALA A 223 -5.69 10.81 7.49
CA ALA A 223 -5.59 9.35 7.63
C ALA A 223 -6.93 8.65 7.46
N ILE A 224 -8.02 9.19 8.02
CA ILE A 224 -9.39 8.67 7.84
C ILE A 224 -9.85 8.83 6.38
N ASP A 225 -9.49 9.95 5.73
CA ASP A 225 -9.86 10.24 4.34
C ASP A 225 -8.96 9.52 3.31
N GLU A 226 -8.00 8.69 3.77
CA GLU A 226 -6.99 8.00 2.94
C GLU A 226 -6.19 8.96 2.03
N ASN A 227 -6.04 10.21 2.45
CA ASN A 227 -5.41 11.28 1.69
C ASN A 227 -3.98 11.54 2.16
N ALA A 228 -3.08 10.59 1.88
CA ALA A 228 -1.70 10.63 2.35
C ALA A 228 -0.90 11.81 1.78
N ASP A 229 -0.09 12.47 2.59
CA ASP A 229 0.85 13.51 2.13
C ASP A 229 2.11 12.89 1.54
N TYR A 230 2.58 11.79 2.14
CA TYR A 230 3.74 11.03 1.70
C TYR A 230 3.34 9.56 1.49
N VAL A 231 3.91 8.96 0.45
CA VAL A 231 3.90 7.50 0.26
C VAL A 231 5.34 7.14 0.00
N VAL A 232 5.93 6.25 0.78
CA VAL A 232 7.39 6.05 0.77
C VAL A 232 7.74 4.58 0.92
N PHE A 233 8.89 4.19 0.38
CA PHE A 233 9.55 2.95 0.75
C PHE A 233 10.53 3.21 1.89
N ASN A 234 10.54 2.33 2.89
CA ASN A 234 11.49 2.36 4.01
C ASN A 234 11.50 3.69 4.79
N GLY A 235 10.29 4.19 5.06
CA GLY A 235 10.01 5.18 6.11
C GLY A 235 10.16 6.65 5.71
N HIS A 236 10.94 6.98 4.69
CA HIS A 236 11.11 8.38 4.28
C HIS A 236 11.41 8.55 2.79
N VAL A 237 11.20 9.76 2.26
CA VAL A 237 11.50 10.09 0.87
C VAL A 237 13.00 9.94 0.64
N GLY A 238 13.36 9.16 -0.37
CA GLY A 238 14.75 8.94 -0.77
C GLY A 238 15.52 7.90 0.06
N ALA A 239 14.86 7.15 0.96
CA ALA A 239 15.47 6.10 1.78
C ALA A 239 16.20 5.02 0.97
N MET A 240 15.81 4.83 -0.30
CA MET A 240 16.38 3.85 -1.21
C MET A 240 16.84 4.49 -2.53
N THR A 241 17.24 5.75 -2.51
CA THR A 241 17.67 6.49 -3.72
C THR A 241 19.07 7.05 -3.56
N GLY A 242 19.68 7.47 -4.67
CA GLY A 242 21.02 8.07 -4.63
C GLY A 242 22.04 7.09 -4.05
N ASP A 243 22.75 7.49 -3.01
CA ASP A 243 23.77 6.66 -2.35
C ASP A 243 23.17 5.53 -1.51
N ASN A 244 21.88 5.60 -1.18
CA ASN A 244 21.16 4.57 -0.43
C ASN A 244 20.47 3.53 -1.34
N ALA A 245 20.67 3.63 -2.65
CA ALA A 245 20.14 2.67 -3.61
C ALA A 245 20.66 1.25 -3.33
N ILE A 246 19.80 0.25 -3.48
CA ILE A 246 20.22 -1.16 -3.44
C ILE A 246 20.99 -1.49 -4.72
N THR A 247 21.83 -2.53 -4.68
CA THR A 247 22.79 -2.81 -5.75
C THR A 247 22.78 -4.26 -6.20
N ALA A 248 23.02 -4.49 -7.48
CA ALA A 248 23.27 -5.82 -8.02
C ALA A 248 24.28 -5.72 -9.18
N ASN A 249 24.71 -6.86 -9.69
CA ASN A 249 25.51 -6.95 -10.90
C ASN A 249 24.77 -7.70 -12.00
N VAL A 250 25.02 -7.34 -13.26
CA VAL A 250 24.48 -8.05 -14.42
C VAL A 250 24.75 -9.56 -14.28
N GLY A 251 23.69 -10.35 -14.43
CA GLY A 251 23.70 -11.80 -14.27
C GLY A 251 23.26 -12.29 -12.90
N GLU A 252 23.20 -11.43 -11.88
CA GLU A 252 22.70 -11.77 -10.54
C GLU A 252 21.16 -11.88 -10.54
N THR A 253 20.65 -12.78 -9.70
CA THR A 253 19.23 -12.90 -9.38
C THR A 253 18.93 -12.12 -8.10
N VAL A 254 17.94 -11.23 -8.16
CA VAL A 254 17.50 -10.40 -7.06
C VAL A 254 16.15 -10.89 -6.55
N ARG A 255 16.02 -11.10 -5.23
CA ARG A 255 14.76 -11.32 -4.54
C ARG A 255 14.44 -10.12 -3.66
N LEU A 256 13.24 -9.58 -3.80
CA LEU A 256 12.74 -8.52 -2.95
C LEU A 256 11.60 -9.07 -2.07
N PHE A 257 11.72 -8.88 -0.76
CA PHE A 257 10.64 -9.08 0.20
C PHE A 257 9.91 -7.75 0.36
N VAL A 258 8.76 -7.62 -0.28
CA VAL A 258 8.03 -6.36 -0.43
C VAL A 258 6.79 -6.39 0.44
N GLY A 259 6.81 -5.62 1.52
CA GLY A 259 5.64 -5.40 2.38
C GLY A 259 4.88 -4.14 1.99
N ASN A 260 3.61 -4.09 2.35
CA ASN A 260 2.83 -2.87 2.34
C ASN A 260 2.18 -2.69 3.72
N GLY A 261 2.81 -1.85 4.56
CA GLY A 261 2.30 -1.56 5.90
C GLY A 261 1.03 -0.73 5.89
N GLY A 262 0.75 -0.02 4.79
CA GLY A 262 -0.35 0.91 4.69
C GLY A 262 -0.10 2.17 5.56
N PRO A 263 -1.10 2.64 6.33
CA PRO A 263 -2.25 1.87 6.80
C PRO A 263 -3.36 1.62 5.77
N ASN A 264 -3.48 2.44 4.72
CA ASN A 264 -4.68 2.42 3.89
C ASN A 264 -4.43 1.99 2.44
N LEU A 265 -3.33 2.43 1.84
CA LEU A 265 -3.17 2.35 0.39
C LEU A 265 -2.78 0.95 -0.07
N VAL A 266 -3.36 0.49 -1.18
CA VAL A 266 -2.87 -0.67 -1.94
C VAL A 266 -1.79 -0.22 -2.91
N SER A 267 -0.65 -0.92 -2.93
CA SER A 267 0.45 -0.61 -3.85
C SER A 267 0.22 -1.26 -5.22
N SER A 268 0.35 -0.49 -6.30
CA SER A 268 0.53 -1.04 -7.65
C SER A 268 2.02 -1.21 -7.91
N PHE A 269 2.65 -2.15 -7.19
CA PHE A 269 4.10 -2.28 -7.12
C PHE A 269 4.69 -2.69 -8.47
N HIS A 270 5.70 -1.94 -8.93
CA HIS A 270 6.33 -2.09 -10.23
C HIS A 270 7.82 -1.75 -10.17
N VAL A 271 8.62 -2.38 -11.04
CA VAL A 271 10.02 -1.99 -11.28
C VAL A 271 10.16 -1.54 -12.72
N ILE A 272 10.40 -0.25 -12.91
CA ILE A 272 10.56 0.36 -14.24
C ILE A 272 11.82 -0.20 -14.89
N GLY A 273 11.64 -0.78 -16.08
CA GLY A 273 12.72 -1.38 -16.87
C GLY A 273 12.97 -2.86 -16.62
N GLU A 274 12.21 -3.50 -15.71
CA GLU A 274 12.32 -4.93 -15.41
C GLU A 274 10.98 -5.65 -15.47
N ILE A 275 11.04 -6.98 -15.51
CA ILE A 275 9.88 -7.87 -15.41
C ILE A 275 10.15 -8.84 -14.25
N PHE A 276 9.17 -9.03 -13.37
CA PHE A 276 9.28 -10.06 -12.34
C PHE A 276 9.22 -11.43 -13.00
N ASP A 277 10.32 -12.18 -12.91
CA ASP A 277 10.36 -13.59 -13.31
C ASP A 277 9.36 -14.38 -12.47
N LYS A 278 9.28 -14.09 -11.16
CA LYS A 278 8.31 -14.67 -10.25
C LYS A 278 7.72 -13.64 -9.31
N VAL A 279 6.42 -13.78 -9.06
CA VAL A 279 5.69 -13.10 -7.98
C VAL A 279 5.00 -14.17 -7.14
N TYR A 280 5.41 -14.30 -5.88
CA TYR A 280 4.66 -15.06 -4.89
C TYR A 280 3.48 -14.20 -4.44
N VAL A 281 2.32 -14.50 -5.01
CA VAL A 281 1.11 -13.68 -4.88
C VAL A 281 0.71 -13.61 -3.42
N GLU A 282 0.59 -12.38 -2.91
CA GLU A 282 0.26 -12.08 -1.50
C GLU A 282 1.19 -12.76 -0.47
N GLY A 283 2.41 -13.14 -0.88
CA GLY A 283 3.39 -13.77 0.00
C GLY A 283 3.15 -15.25 0.30
N GLY A 284 2.18 -15.88 -0.39
CA GLY A 284 1.84 -17.30 -0.26
C GLY A 284 2.51 -18.20 -1.30
N ASP A 285 2.02 -19.44 -1.42
CA ASP A 285 2.62 -20.47 -2.29
C ASP A 285 2.31 -20.29 -3.79
N LEU A 286 1.30 -19.48 -4.15
CA LEU A 286 0.94 -19.24 -5.55
C LEU A 286 2.00 -18.37 -6.22
N VAL A 287 2.69 -18.93 -7.21
CA VAL A 287 3.67 -18.22 -8.02
C VAL A 287 3.04 -17.84 -9.36
N ASN A 288 3.16 -16.57 -9.72
CA ASN A 288 2.84 -16.05 -11.04
C ASN A 288 4.12 -15.60 -11.74
N ASP A 289 4.27 -15.97 -13.01
CA ASP A 289 5.51 -15.73 -13.78
C ASP A 289 5.33 -14.58 -14.77
N ASN A 290 6.43 -13.88 -15.09
CA ASN A 290 6.50 -12.83 -16.11
C ASN A 290 5.51 -11.67 -15.89
N VAL A 291 5.51 -11.10 -14.69
CA VAL A 291 4.60 -10.03 -14.29
C VAL A 291 5.36 -8.71 -14.18
N GLN A 292 4.87 -7.65 -14.83
CA GLN A 292 5.49 -6.32 -14.70
C GLN A 292 5.06 -5.56 -13.44
N THR A 293 3.81 -5.73 -13.00
CA THR A 293 3.18 -4.97 -11.92
C THR A 293 2.29 -5.88 -11.12
N THR A 294 2.42 -5.86 -9.80
CA THR A 294 1.60 -6.65 -8.89
C THR A 294 0.91 -5.76 -7.87
N LEU A 295 -0.33 -6.10 -7.51
CA LEU A 295 -1.02 -5.45 -6.42
C LEU A 295 -0.54 -6.03 -5.09
N ILE A 296 -0.21 -5.16 -4.14
CA ILE A 296 0.13 -5.56 -2.76
C ILE A 296 -0.91 -4.89 -1.83
N PRO A 297 -1.83 -5.67 -1.24
CA PRO A 297 -2.87 -5.14 -0.34
C PRO A 297 -2.28 -4.35 0.84
N ALA A 298 -3.06 -3.44 1.43
CA ALA A 298 -2.70 -2.85 2.72
C ALA A 298 -2.63 -3.95 3.80
N GLY A 299 -1.54 -3.98 4.57
CA GLY A 299 -1.24 -5.09 5.49
C GLY A 299 -0.80 -6.38 4.79
N GLY A 300 -0.60 -6.36 3.46
CA GLY A 300 -0.13 -7.50 2.68
C GLY A 300 1.38 -7.46 2.41
N ALA A 301 1.88 -8.55 1.84
CA ALA A 301 3.25 -8.64 1.36
C ALA A 301 3.32 -9.46 0.07
N ALA A 302 4.46 -9.41 -0.63
CA ALA A 302 4.77 -10.26 -1.77
C ALA A 302 6.27 -10.53 -1.81
N ILE A 303 6.65 -11.68 -2.38
CA ILE A 303 8.05 -11.95 -2.75
C ILE A 303 8.14 -11.81 -4.26
N VAL A 304 9.08 -11.02 -4.75
CA VAL A 304 9.35 -10.93 -6.20
C VAL A 304 10.78 -11.33 -6.49
N GLU A 305 10.98 -12.05 -7.59
CA GLU A 305 12.30 -12.46 -8.07
C GLU A 305 12.46 -12.04 -9.52
N PHE A 306 13.64 -11.55 -9.88
CA PHE A 306 14.02 -11.27 -11.26
C PHE A 306 15.54 -11.30 -11.42
N LYS A 307 15.99 -11.67 -12.61
CA LYS A 307 17.40 -11.60 -12.98
C LYS A 307 17.69 -10.29 -13.72
N VAL A 308 18.76 -9.60 -13.33
CA VAL A 308 19.16 -8.35 -13.99
C VAL A 308 20.09 -8.65 -15.18
N GLU A 309 19.66 -8.27 -16.39
CA GLU A 309 20.34 -8.66 -17.63
C GLU A 309 21.14 -7.54 -18.31
N VAL A 310 20.90 -6.28 -17.91
CA VAL A 310 21.60 -5.09 -18.43
C VAL A 310 21.97 -4.14 -17.28
N PRO A 311 23.07 -3.39 -17.38
CA PRO A 311 23.43 -2.41 -16.37
C PRO A 311 22.51 -1.19 -16.45
N GLY A 312 22.33 -0.49 -15.34
CA GLY A 312 21.46 0.69 -15.28
C GLY A 312 20.89 0.94 -13.89
N THR A 313 20.02 1.94 -13.79
CA THR A 313 19.22 2.19 -12.58
C THR A 313 17.77 1.82 -12.84
N PHE A 314 17.28 0.80 -12.15
CA PHE A 314 15.89 0.35 -12.21
C PHE A 314 15.10 0.97 -11.05
N ILE A 315 13.89 1.46 -11.33
CA ILE A 315 13.13 2.29 -10.39
C ILE A 315 11.97 1.49 -9.82
N LEU A 316 11.96 1.30 -8.51
CA LEU A 316 10.87 0.66 -7.78
C LEU A 316 9.82 1.72 -7.46
N VAL A 317 8.55 1.47 -7.79
CA VAL A 317 7.47 2.45 -7.65
C VAL A 317 6.14 1.84 -7.21
N ASP A 318 5.29 2.68 -6.61
CA ASP A 318 3.84 2.50 -6.69
C ASP A 318 3.32 3.18 -7.98
N HIS A 319 2.80 2.37 -8.91
CA HIS A 319 2.37 2.85 -10.21
C HIS A 319 1.02 3.60 -10.20
N SER A 320 0.41 3.80 -9.03
CA SER A 320 -0.50 4.95 -8.83
C SER A 320 0.33 6.24 -8.87
N ILE A 321 0.67 6.67 -10.08
CA ILE A 321 1.94 7.32 -10.42
C ILE A 321 2.29 8.59 -9.65
N PHE A 322 1.29 9.37 -9.24
CA PHE A 322 1.50 10.56 -8.40
C PHE A 322 2.09 10.21 -7.02
N ARG A 323 1.89 8.97 -6.53
CA ARG A 323 2.52 8.49 -5.31
C ARG A 323 4.03 8.38 -5.48
N ALA A 324 4.50 7.89 -6.63
CA ALA A 324 5.92 7.72 -6.92
C ALA A 324 6.63 9.07 -7.07
N PHE A 325 6.23 9.87 -8.07
CA PHE A 325 6.98 11.06 -8.46
C PHE A 325 6.66 12.30 -7.63
N ASN A 326 5.47 12.38 -7.01
CA ASN A 326 5.07 13.56 -6.24
C ASN A 326 5.06 13.33 -4.73
N LYS A 327 4.77 12.11 -4.26
CA LYS A 327 4.68 11.77 -2.81
C LYS A 327 5.83 10.93 -2.26
N GLY A 328 6.76 10.47 -3.09
CA GLY A 328 8.04 9.88 -2.68
C GLY A 328 8.15 8.34 -2.74
N ALA A 329 7.20 7.64 -3.36
CA ALA A 329 7.17 6.18 -3.43
C ALA A 329 8.11 5.68 -4.53
N LEU A 330 9.40 5.94 -4.36
CA LEU A 330 10.45 5.73 -5.35
C LEU A 330 11.69 5.14 -4.68
N GLY A 331 12.09 3.95 -5.14
CA GLY A 331 13.36 3.31 -4.80
C GLY A 331 14.22 3.08 -6.04
N MET A 332 15.52 2.86 -5.85
CA MET A 332 16.48 2.61 -6.93
C MET A 332 17.23 1.30 -6.68
N LEU A 333 17.31 0.48 -7.73
CA LEU A 333 18.24 -0.64 -7.87
C LEU A 333 19.29 -0.28 -8.91
N LYS A 334 20.53 -0.08 -8.46
CA LYS A 334 21.68 0.22 -9.32
C LYS A 334 22.39 -1.07 -9.71
N VAL A 335 22.38 -1.38 -10.99
CA VAL A 335 23.02 -2.58 -11.56
C VAL A 335 24.28 -2.19 -12.30
N GLY A 336 25.41 -2.73 -11.83
CA GLY A 336 26.70 -2.62 -12.52
C GLY A 336 26.97 -3.82 -13.43
N GLY A 337 27.76 -3.64 -14.48
CA GLY A 337 28.16 -4.75 -15.35
C GLY A 337 28.43 -4.32 -16.78
N GLU A 338 28.66 -5.30 -17.64
CA GLU A 338 28.85 -5.06 -19.08
C GLU A 338 27.51 -4.82 -19.78
N GLU A 339 27.50 -3.87 -20.72
CA GLU A 339 26.34 -3.60 -21.56
C GLU A 339 26.04 -4.79 -22.50
N ASN A 340 24.77 -4.99 -22.82
CA ASN A 340 24.32 -6.01 -23.75
C ASN A 340 23.34 -5.41 -24.77
N GLU A 341 23.89 -4.88 -25.87
CA GLU A 341 23.13 -4.24 -26.96
C GLU A 341 22.10 -5.17 -27.62
N LYS A 342 22.22 -6.49 -27.45
CA LYS A 342 21.21 -7.44 -27.95
C LYS A 342 19.93 -7.44 -27.11
N VAL A 343 20.04 -7.05 -25.85
CA VAL A 343 18.91 -6.96 -24.91
C VAL A 343 18.37 -5.54 -24.89
N PHE A 344 19.24 -4.54 -24.71
CA PHE A 344 18.86 -3.13 -24.71
C PHE A 344 19.96 -2.28 -25.35
N ALA A 345 19.61 -1.56 -26.40
CA ALA A 345 20.47 -0.56 -27.05
C ALA A 345 19.72 0.78 -27.07
N GLY A 346 20.26 1.78 -26.39
CA GLY A 346 19.64 3.10 -26.28
C GLY A 346 20.54 4.11 -25.57
N GLU A 347 20.27 5.39 -25.78
CA GLU A 347 20.94 6.45 -25.03
C GLU A 347 20.43 6.47 -23.59
N ILE A 348 21.33 6.28 -22.64
CA ILE A 348 21.02 6.38 -21.21
C ILE A 348 21.32 7.82 -20.77
N HIS A 349 20.26 8.55 -20.43
CA HIS A 349 20.36 9.90 -19.87
C HIS A 349 20.03 9.86 -18.39
N ASP A 350 21.01 10.19 -17.54
CA ASP A 350 20.80 10.31 -16.11
C ASP A 350 19.84 11.46 -15.79
N GLY A 351 18.97 11.25 -14.79
CA GLY A 351 18.13 12.31 -14.22
C GLY A 351 16.72 12.44 -14.80
N ILE A 352 16.28 11.55 -15.70
CA ILE A 352 14.91 11.59 -16.25
C ILE A 352 13.85 11.18 -15.21
N TYR A 353 14.15 10.22 -14.33
CA TYR A 353 13.22 9.68 -13.33
C TYR A 353 13.50 10.21 -11.92
N LEU A 354 13.78 11.50 -11.79
CA LEU A 354 13.99 12.13 -10.48
C LEU A 354 12.64 12.45 -9.79
N PRO A 355 12.60 12.45 -8.45
CA PRO A 355 11.43 12.93 -7.72
C PRO A 355 11.08 14.37 -8.11
N GLU A 356 9.81 14.61 -8.47
CA GLU A 356 9.31 15.93 -8.85
C GLU A 356 8.83 16.74 -7.62
N GLY A 357 8.44 16.02 -6.56
CA GLY A 357 7.76 16.59 -5.41
C GLY A 357 6.31 16.98 -5.70
N SER A 358 5.62 17.51 -4.70
CA SER A 358 4.18 17.78 -4.77
C SER A 358 3.80 19.18 -5.26
N VAL A 359 4.75 19.94 -5.83
CA VAL A 359 4.48 21.31 -6.27
C VAL A 359 3.48 21.25 -7.43
N ILE A 360 2.35 21.95 -7.29
CA ILE A 360 1.36 22.04 -8.37
C ILE A 360 1.99 22.81 -9.52
N GLN A 361 2.42 22.08 -10.54
CA GLN A 361 2.81 22.67 -11.82
C GLN A 361 1.54 22.98 -12.62
N SER A 362 1.42 24.21 -13.06
CA SER A 362 0.37 24.61 -14.00
C SER A 362 0.99 24.78 -15.38
N MET A 363 0.33 24.22 -16.39
CA MET A 363 0.64 24.58 -17.78
C MET A 363 0.49 26.10 -17.91
N PRO A 364 1.38 26.79 -18.65
CA PRO A 364 1.17 28.19 -18.99
C PRO A 364 -0.22 28.32 -19.61
N SER A 365 -1.17 28.87 -18.86
CA SER A 365 -2.40 29.34 -19.50
C SER A 365 -1.95 30.38 -20.52
N LEU A 366 -2.43 30.24 -21.75
CA LEU A 366 -2.46 31.38 -22.65
C LEU A 366 -3.24 32.46 -21.88
N ASP A 367 -2.55 33.51 -21.46
CA ASP A 367 -2.92 34.53 -20.46
C ASP A 367 -2.86 34.14 -18.97
N ARG A 368 -1.78 34.57 -18.30
CA ARG A 368 -1.66 34.69 -16.83
C ARG A 368 -1.91 36.13 -16.32
N ASN A 369 -2.14 37.07 -17.23
CA ASN A 369 -2.41 38.49 -16.92
C ASN A 369 -3.89 38.89 -17.10
N LYS A 370 -4.78 37.96 -17.45
CA LYS A 370 -6.17 38.14 -17.05
C LYS A 370 -6.21 37.86 -15.56
N GLU A 371 -6.32 38.91 -14.74
CA GLU A 371 -7.10 38.82 -13.50
C GLU A 371 -8.29 37.91 -13.77
N LYS A 372 -8.72 37.07 -12.82
CA LYS A 372 -10.03 36.42 -12.94
C LYS A 372 -11.00 37.55 -13.27
N GLU A 373 -11.36 37.69 -14.55
CA GLU A 373 -12.34 38.68 -14.97
C GLU A 373 -13.53 38.31 -14.09
N GLU A 374 -14.03 39.28 -13.32
CA GLU A 374 -15.43 39.24 -12.91
C GLU A 374 -16.17 38.66 -14.10
N VAL A 375 -16.81 37.51 -13.93
CA VAL A 375 -17.52 36.84 -15.01
C VAL A 375 -18.48 37.89 -15.55
N LYS A 376 -18.10 38.55 -16.64
CA LYS A 376 -19.00 39.44 -17.35
C LYS A 376 -20.20 38.56 -17.63
N ALA A 377 -21.37 39.00 -17.20
CA ALA A 377 -22.61 38.28 -17.41
C ALA A 377 -22.59 37.75 -18.85
N LEU A 378 -22.64 36.41 -18.99
CA LEU A 378 -22.51 35.76 -20.28
C LEU A 378 -23.52 36.38 -21.24
N SER A 379 -23.07 36.65 -22.47
CA SER A 379 -24.00 37.13 -23.50
C SER A 379 -25.09 36.07 -23.73
N PHE A 380 -26.25 36.50 -24.20
CA PHE A 380 -27.35 35.58 -24.48
C PHE A 380 -26.93 34.46 -25.45
N GLU A 381 -26.10 34.76 -26.45
CA GLU A 381 -25.58 33.76 -27.39
C GLU A 381 -24.69 32.72 -26.71
N GLU A 382 -23.85 33.15 -25.77
CA GLU A 382 -23.00 32.25 -24.97
C GLU A 382 -23.84 31.39 -24.01
N LYS A 383 -24.82 31.98 -23.32
CA LYS A 383 -25.78 31.23 -22.49
C LYS A 383 -26.50 30.16 -23.30
N MET A 384 -26.97 30.50 -24.51
CA MET A 384 -27.64 29.56 -25.41
C MET A 384 -26.70 28.44 -25.89
N LYS A 385 -25.45 28.76 -26.23
CA LYS A 385 -24.46 27.77 -26.65
C LYS A 385 -24.09 26.82 -25.51
N PHE A 386 -23.66 27.36 -24.37
CA PHE A 386 -23.25 26.55 -23.22
C PHE A 386 -24.44 25.79 -22.61
N GLY A 387 -25.62 26.42 -22.58
CA GLY A 387 -26.85 25.76 -22.17
C GLY A 387 -27.22 24.59 -23.07
N LYS A 388 -27.05 24.73 -24.38
CA LYS A 388 -27.25 23.62 -25.34
C LYS A 388 -26.24 22.50 -25.11
N ASP A 389 -24.96 22.82 -24.99
CA ASP A 389 -23.91 21.83 -24.74
C ASP A 389 -24.20 21.06 -23.45
N LYS A 390 -24.62 21.78 -22.40
CA LYS A 390 -24.97 21.18 -21.12
C LYS A 390 -26.22 20.31 -21.19
N TYR A 391 -27.24 20.77 -21.91
CA TYR A 391 -28.45 20.00 -22.20
C TYR A 391 -28.12 18.69 -22.91
N MET A 392 -27.28 18.75 -23.95
CA MET A 392 -26.86 17.58 -24.72
C MET A 392 -25.98 16.62 -23.91
N ALA A 393 -25.19 17.13 -22.97
CA ALA A 393 -24.37 16.28 -22.10
C ALA A 393 -25.18 15.61 -20.98
N THR A 394 -26.23 16.27 -20.46
CA THR A 394 -26.83 15.90 -19.17
C THR A 394 -28.31 15.56 -19.27
N CYS A 395 -29.10 16.35 -20.01
CA CYS A 395 -30.57 16.29 -19.96
C CYS A 395 -31.18 15.46 -21.10
N VAL A 396 -30.46 15.35 -22.22
CA VAL A 396 -30.97 14.77 -23.47
C VAL A 396 -31.34 13.30 -23.37
N ALA A 397 -30.68 12.54 -22.49
CA ALA A 397 -30.91 11.10 -22.34
C ALA A 397 -32.38 10.77 -22.03
N CYS A 398 -33.04 11.62 -21.23
CA CYS A 398 -34.44 11.46 -20.86
C CYS A 398 -35.36 12.37 -21.68
N HIS A 399 -35.00 13.65 -21.83
CA HIS A 399 -35.88 14.66 -22.45
C HIS A 399 -35.77 14.75 -23.98
N GLN A 400 -34.85 13.97 -24.59
CA GLN A 400 -34.60 13.89 -26.04
C GLN A 400 -34.03 15.18 -26.64
N GLY A 401 -33.39 15.08 -27.81
CA GLY A 401 -32.69 16.22 -28.45
C GLY A 401 -33.62 17.37 -28.86
N ASN A 402 -34.91 17.11 -29.00
CA ASN A 402 -35.95 18.08 -29.33
C ASN A 402 -36.87 18.44 -28.15
N GLY A 403 -36.51 18.02 -26.93
CA GLY A 403 -37.28 18.31 -25.71
C GLY A 403 -38.63 17.60 -25.62
N GLN A 404 -38.95 16.62 -26.46
CA GLN A 404 -40.27 15.96 -26.45
C GLN A 404 -40.45 14.93 -25.33
N GLY A 405 -39.36 14.53 -24.67
CA GLY A 405 -39.40 13.42 -23.72
C GLY A 405 -39.86 12.12 -24.37
N ILE A 406 -40.38 11.20 -23.55
CA ILE A 406 -40.95 9.92 -24.00
C ILE A 406 -42.37 9.82 -23.41
N PRO A 407 -43.43 9.70 -24.23
CA PRO A 407 -44.79 9.58 -23.74
C PRO A 407 -44.93 8.53 -22.63
N ASN A 408 -45.60 8.89 -21.54
CA ASN A 408 -45.83 8.06 -20.35
C ASN A 408 -44.57 7.69 -19.53
N ALA A 409 -43.36 8.16 -19.89
CA ALA A 409 -42.14 7.90 -19.14
C ALA A 409 -41.42 9.19 -18.71
N PHE A 410 -41.12 10.08 -19.68
CA PHE A 410 -40.44 11.34 -19.43
C PHE A 410 -41.25 12.52 -19.97
N PRO A 411 -41.54 13.54 -19.15
CA PRO A 411 -42.35 14.69 -19.58
C PRO A 411 -41.62 15.52 -20.64
N PRO A 412 -42.36 16.18 -21.55
CA PRO A 412 -41.77 17.09 -22.50
C PRO A 412 -41.29 18.37 -21.80
N LEU A 413 -40.14 18.87 -22.23
CA LEU A 413 -39.69 20.23 -21.98
C LEU A 413 -40.12 21.17 -23.10
N ALA A 414 -40.42 20.64 -24.29
CA ALA A 414 -40.93 21.38 -25.42
C ALA A 414 -42.36 21.87 -25.18
N ASN A 415 -42.58 23.19 -25.31
CA ASN A 415 -43.86 23.86 -25.10
C ASN A 415 -44.57 23.38 -23.81
N SER A 416 -43.82 23.30 -22.72
CA SER A 416 -44.25 22.64 -21.47
C SER A 416 -44.99 23.63 -20.56
N ASP A 417 -46.28 23.43 -20.33
CA ASP A 417 -47.07 24.24 -19.40
C ASP A 417 -46.47 24.25 -17.99
N TYR A 418 -46.01 23.09 -17.52
CA TYR A 418 -45.46 22.88 -16.20
C TYR A 418 -44.12 23.61 -16.01
N LEU A 419 -43.24 23.59 -17.02
CA LEU A 419 -41.99 24.34 -17.01
C LEU A 419 -42.25 25.85 -17.05
N ASN A 420 -43.14 26.29 -17.94
CA ASN A 420 -43.39 27.72 -18.19
C ASN A 420 -44.19 28.41 -17.07
N ALA A 421 -44.80 27.64 -16.17
CA ALA A 421 -45.61 28.18 -15.08
C ALA A 421 -44.78 28.68 -13.87
N ASP A 422 -43.58 28.14 -13.63
CA ASP A 422 -42.81 28.43 -12.42
C ASP A 422 -41.32 28.17 -12.63
N VAL A 423 -40.52 29.24 -12.68
CA VAL A 423 -39.07 29.17 -12.91
C VAL A 423 -38.31 28.70 -11.66
N ASP A 424 -38.74 29.10 -10.46
CA ASP A 424 -38.10 28.68 -9.21
C ASP A 424 -38.29 27.16 -9.03
N ARG A 425 -39.48 26.64 -9.37
CA ARG A 425 -39.72 25.19 -9.40
C ARG A 425 -38.84 24.48 -10.42
N ALA A 426 -38.65 25.03 -11.61
CA ALA A 426 -37.80 24.42 -12.62
C ALA A 426 -36.33 24.35 -12.16
N ILE A 427 -35.83 25.41 -11.52
CA ILE A 427 -34.51 25.45 -10.90
C ILE A 427 -34.42 24.38 -9.80
N ASP A 428 -35.37 24.37 -8.87
CA ASP A 428 -35.41 23.43 -7.74
C ASP A 428 -35.39 21.97 -8.21
N ILE A 429 -36.15 21.63 -9.25
CA ILE A 429 -36.16 20.28 -9.83
C ILE A 429 -34.79 19.88 -10.37
N VAL A 430 -34.02 20.80 -10.97
CA VAL A 430 -32.66 20.50 -11.45
C VAL A 430 -31.72 20.28 -10.25
N LEU A 431 -31.82 21.09 -9.21
CA LEU A 431 -30.94 21.06 -8.05
C LEU A 431 -31.21 19.88 -7.12
N HIS A 432 -32.49 19.56 -6.89
CA HIS A 432 -32.93 18.66 -5.83
C HIS A 432 -33.71 17.44 -6.36
N GLY A 433 -34.01 17.41 -7.66
CA GLY A 433 -34.77 16.35 -8.30
C GLY A 433 -36.28 16.52 -8.15
N LEU A 434 -37.02 15.56 -8.70
CA LEU A 434 -38.48 15.52 -8.63
C LEU A 434 -38.97 14.08 -8.56
N SER A 435 -39.95 13.83 -7.70
CA SER A 435 -40.70 12.57 -7.67
C SER A 435 -42.18 12.85 -7.39
N GLY A 436 -43.04 11.87 -7.71
CA GLY A 436 -44.49 11.98 -7.52
C GLY A 436 -45.25 12.32 -8.81
N GLU A 437 -46.58 12.32 -8.71
CA GLU A 437 -47.46 12.55 -9.86
C GLU A 437 -47.49 14.04 -10.23
N ILE A 438 -47.18 14.34 -11.49
CA ILE A 438 -47.30 15.67 -12.11
C ILE A 438 -48.14 15.59 -13.38
N THR A 439 -48.69 16.74 -13.79
CA THR A 439 -49.36 16.87 -15.09
C THR A 439 -48.61 17.87 -15.96
N VAL A 440 -48.17 17.41 -17.14
CA VAL A 440 -47.48 18.24 -18.14
C VAL A 440 -48.23 18.11 -19.46
N ASN A 441 -48.66 19.25 -20.01
CA ASN A 441 -49.45 19.37 -21.24
C ASN A 441 -50.68 18.44 -21.25
N GLY A 442 -51.41 18.44 -20.12
CA GLY A 442 -52.61 17.62 -19.91
C GLY A 442 -52.37 16.11 -19.76
N LYS A 443 -51.11 15.64 -19.74
CA LYS A 443 -50.75 14.23 -19.52
C LYS A 443 -50.12 14.03 -18.15
N LYS A 444 -50.48 12.93 -17.49
CA LYS A 444 -49.93 12.56 -16.19
C LYS A 444 -48.60 11.83 -16.33
N TYR A 445 -47.66 12.16 -15.46
CA TYR A 445 -46.36 11.50 -15.31
C TYR A 445 -46.14 11.22 -13.82
N ASN A 446 -45.64 10.04 -13.49
CA ASN A 446 -45.28 9.68 -12.12
C ASN A 446 -43.97 8.89 -12.15
N SER A 447 -42.87 9.62 -12.39
CA SER A 447 -41.51 9.09 -12.53
C SER A 447 -40.61 9.81 -11.53
N VAL A 448 -39.32 9.47 -11.55
CA VAL A 448 -38.30 10.12 -10.72
C VAL A 448 -37.25 10.78 -11.63
N MET A 449 -37.01 12.06 -11.39
CA MET A 449 -35.87 12.80 -11.92
C MET A 449 -34.87 13.02 -10.77
N THR A 450 -33.66 12.51 -10.89
CA THR A 450 -32.64 12.69 -9.85
C THR A 450 -32.09 14.12 -9.88
N ALA A 451 -31.68 14.61 -8.72
CA ALA A 451 -30.90 15.84 -8.58
C ALA A 451 -29.66 15.83 -9.49
N GLN A 452 -29.30 16.98 -10.05
CA GLN A 452 -28.14 17.14 -10.91
C GLN A 452 -27.08 17.99 -10.20
N ALA A 453 -25.86 17.45 -10.07
CA ALA A 453 -24.74 18.14 -9.44
C ALA A 453 -24.12 19.18 -10.39
N LEU A 454 -24.82 20.30 -10.59
CA LEU A 454 -24.43 21.37 -11.50
C LEU A 454 -24.14 22.69 -10.75
N SER A 455 -23.23 23.49 -11.31
CA SER A 455 -22.93 24.84 -10.83
C SER A 455 -24.11 25.79 -11.11
N ASP A 456 -24.20 26.91 -10.39
CA ASP A 456 -25.28 27.90 -10.60
C ASP A 456 -25.27 28.46 -12.02
N GLN A 457 -24.08 28.68 -12.57
CA GLN A 457 -23.92 29.13 -13.95
C GLN A 457 -24.40 28.09 -14.96
N ASP A 458 -24.13 26.80 -14.74
CA ASP A 458 -24.58 25.73 -15.64
C ASP A 458 -26.09 25.54 -15.61
N VAL A 459 -26.69 25.62 -14.41
CA VAL A 459 -28.15 25.55 -14.23
C VAL A 459 -28.82 26.73 -14.91
N ALA A 460 -28.29 27.94 -14.73
CA ALA A 460 -28.78 29.14 -15.40
C ALA A 460 -28.71 28.98 -16.93
N ASN A 461 -27.56 28.56 -17.46
CA ASN A 461 -27.35 28.39 -18.90
C ASN A 461 -28.30 27.32 -19.49
N VAL A 462 -28.39 26.14 -18.88
CA VAL A 462 -29.20 25.04 -19.40
C VAL A 462 -30.69 25.37 -19.38
N LEU A 463 -31.18 26.02 -18.32
CA LEU A 463 -32.58 26.44 -18.25
C LEU A 463 -32.88 27.59 -19.21
N THR A 464 -31.97 28.56 -19.36
CA THR A 464 -32.11 29.62 -20.38
C THR A 464 -32.21 29.00 -21.78
N TYR A 465 -31.38 28.00 -22.10
CA TYR A 465 -31.48 27.27 -23.37
C TYR A 465 -32.83 26.58 -23.55
N VAL A 466 -33.32 25.88 -22.52
CA VAL A 466 -34.62 25.18 -22.58
C VAL A 466 -35.78 26.17 -22.74
N TYR A 467 -35.81 27.27 -21.97
CA TYR A 467 -36.85 28.29 -22.05
C TYR A 467 -36.86 29.04 -23.38
N ASN A 468 -35.71 29.16 -24.04
CA ASN A 468 -35.57 29.79 -25.36
C ASN A 468 -35.62 28.79 -26.52
N SER A 469 -35.92 27.52 -26.22
CA SER A 469 -36.11 26.46 -27.21
C SER A 469 -37.56 26.00 -27.28
N TRP A 470 -37.92 25.37 -28.40
CA TRP A 470 -39.14 24.57 -28.54
C TRP A 470 -40.46 25.27 -28.16
N GLY A 471 -40.56 26.58 -28.37
CA GLY A 471 -41.78 27.35 -28.14
C GLY A 471 -42.06 27.70 -26.68
N ASN A 472 -41.08 27.54 -25.78
CA ASN A 472 -41.20 27.98 -24.39
C ASN A 472 -41.18 29.52 -24.25
N ASN A 473 -41.45 30.00 -23.04
CA ASN A 473 -41.77 31.41 -22.74
C ASN A 473 -40.58 32.40 -22.83
N LYS A 474 -39.38 31.94 -23.20
CA LYS A 474 -38.15 32.74 -23.36
C LYS A 474 -37.59 33.36 -22.07
N THR A 475 -37.89 32.79 -20.91
CA THR A 475 -37.23 33.19 -19.65
C THR A 475 -35.71 33.08 -19.75
N ASP A 476 -34.99 34.13 -19.32
CA ASP A 476 -33.54 34.08 -19.09
C ASP A 476 -33.30 33.84 -17.60
N VAL A 477 -32.81 32.65 -17.27
CA VAL A 477 -32.44 32.27 -15.90
C VAL A 477 -31.03 32.79 -15.62
N THR A 478 -30.85 33.42 -14.46
CA THR A 478 -29.55 33.98 -14.05
C THR A 478 -28.95 33.16 -12.90
N PRO A 479 -27.61 33.18 -12.71
CA PRO A 479 -26.98 32.50 -11.59
C PRO A 479 -27.53 32.94 -10.24
N GLU A 480 -27.90 34.21 -10.08
CA GLU A 480 -28.48 34.75 -8.84
C GLU A 480 -29.86 34.15 -8.54
N MET A 481 -30.67 33.87 -9.57
CA MET A 481 -31.95 33.14 -9.41
C MET A 481 -31.69 31.72 -8.91
N VAL A 482 -30.65 31.06 -9.42
CA VAL A 482 -30.28 29.70 -9.02
C VAL A 482 -29.76 29.67 -7.59
N GLU A 483 -28.86 30.58 -7.24
CA GLU A 483 -28.32 30.73 -5.89
C GLU A 483 -29.45 30.99 -4.87
N ALA A 484 -30.41 31.85 -5.22
CA ALA A 484 -31.56 32.15 -4.36
C ALA A 484 -32.46 30.93 -4.12
N VAL A 485 -32.55 29.98 -5.06
CA VAL A 485 -33.30 28.72 -4.88
C VAL A 485 -32.45 27.68 -4.16
N ARG A 486 -31.15 27.59 -4.44
CA ARG A 486 -30.23 26.65 -3.80
C ARG A 486 -30.12 26.85 -2.29
N ASN A 487 -30.24 28.10 -1.84
CA ASN A 487 -30.11 28.48 -0.44
C ASN A 487 -31.45 28.50 0.33
N LYS A 488 -32.56 28.10 -0.30
CA LYS A 488 -33.86 27.86 0.37
C LYS A 488 -33.94 26.42 0.85
#